data_AF-S4R7E9-F1
#
_entry.id   AF-S4R7E9-F1
#
_cell.length_a   1.000
_cell.length_b   1.000
_cell.length_c   1.000
_cell.angle_alpha   90.00
_cell.angle_beta   90.00
_cell.angle_gamma   90.00
#
_symmetry.space_group_name_H-M   'P 1'
#
loop_
_entity.id
_entity.type
_entity.pdbx_description
1 polymer ?
#
loop_
_entity_poly.entity_id
_entity_poly.type
_entity_poly.pdbx_seq_one_letter_code
_entity_poly.pdbx_strand_id
1 'polypeptide(L)'
;RHTRCLAELEEAKNLEKELKLQEEDITVELTDVIPSTKYMVHLLSKLTLVRFDYDADPQIVKGVVGNKTGVQPFELNTRQHSRSFIVNYLWSLVDSEW
;
A
#
# COMPACT_ATOMS: atom_id res chain seq x y z
N ARG A 1 16.80 8.20 -38.12
CA ARG A 1 15.51 7.88 -37.44
C ARG A 1 15.56 6.51 -36.77
N HIS A 2 15.95 5.44 -37.48
CA HIS A 2 16.06 4.08 -36.92
C HIS A 2 17.08 3.95 -35.77
N THR A 3 18.26 4.57 -35.90
CA THR A 3 19.33 4.56 -34.87
C THR A 3 18.93 5.25 -33.57
N ARG A 4 18.10 6.30 -33.64
CA ARG A 4 17.59 7.00 -32.46
C ARG A 4 16.54 6.16 -31.72
N CYS A 5 15.67 5.47 -32.46
CA CYS A 5 14.68 4.55 -31.89
C CYS A 5 15.34 3.35 -31.17
N LEU A 6 16.45 2.83 -31.72
CA LEU A 6 17.21 1.76 -31.07
C LEU A 6 17.91 2.23 -29.78
N ALA A 7 18.41 3.47 -29.75
CA ALA A 7 19.00 4.05 -28.55
C ALA A 7 17.94 4.27 -27.45
N GLU A 8 16.78 4.84 -27.80
CA GLU A 8 15.66 5.05 -26.88
C GLU A 8 15.12 3.70 -26.34
N LEU A 9 15.12 2.63 -27.16
CA LEU A 9 14.73 1.29 -26.72
C LEU A 9 15.73 0.67 -25.75
N GLU A 10 17.03 0.87 -25.97
CA GLU A 10 18.07 0.33 -25.09
C GLU A 10 18.10 1.07 -23.75
N GLU A 11 17.88 2.38 -23.77
CA GLU A 11 17.73 3.21 -22.57
C GLU A 11 16.51 2.79 -21.75
N ALA A 12 15.36 2.54 -22.39
CA ALA A 12 14.18 2.03 -21.73
C ALA A 12 14.39 0.64 -21.08
N LYS A 13 15.14 -0.26 -21.75
CA LYS A 13 15.48 -1.59 -21.20
C LYS A 13 16.45 -1.50 -20.02
N ASN A 14 17.40 -0.58 -20.07
CA ASN A 14 18.33 -0.37 -18.98
C ASN A 14 17.62 0.22 -17.76
N LEU A 15 16.70 1.17 -17.97
CA LEU A 15 15.84 1.70 -16.93
C LEU A 15 14.93 0.62 -16.34
N GLU A 16 14.35 -0.27 -17.16
CA GLU A 16 13.55 -1.40 -16.67
C GLU A 16 14.37 -2.36 -15.81
N LYS A 17 15.62 -2.65 -16.20
CA LYS A 17 16.53 -3.49 -15.41
C LYS A 17 16.92 -2.81 -14.10
N GLU A 18 17.21 -1.51 -14.13
CA GLU A 18 17.57 -0.75 -12.95
C GLU A 18 16.40 -0.64 -11.97
N LEU A 19 15.17 -0.43 -12.48
CA LEU A 19 13.94 -0.50 -11.68
C LEU A 19 13.72 -1.89 -11.08
N LYS A 20 13.95 -2.97 -11.83
CA LYS A 20 13.85 -4.34 -11.30
C LYS A 20 14.88 -4.64 -10.21
N LEU A 21 16.12 -4.18 -10.40
CA LEU A 21 17.17 -4.30 -9.38
C LEU A 21 16.81 -3.49 -8.14
N GLN A 22 16.25 -2.29 -8.29
CA GLN A 22 15.74 -1.50 -7.16
C GLN A 22 14.53 -2.16 -6.49
N GLU A 23 13.62 -2.80 -7.23
CA GLU A 23 12.52 -3.60 -6.66
C GLU A 23 13.06 -4.80 -5.86
N GLU A 24 14.13 -5.44 -6.34
CA GLU A 24 14.81 -6.54 -5.66
C GLU A 24 15.59 -6.05 -4.41
N ASP A 25 16.31 -4.94 -4.49
CA ASP A 25 17.03 -4.34 -3.35
C ASP A 25 16.07 -3.84 -2.26
N ILE A 26 14.94 -3.23 -2.65
CA ILE A 26 13.82 -2.92 -1.73
C ILE A 26 13.26 -4.22 -1.12
N THR A 27 13.29 -5.32 -1.85
CA THR A 27 12.88 -6.63 -1.32
C THR A 27 13.88 -7.18 -0.29
N VAL A 28 15.17 -6.87 -0.43
CA VAL A 28 16.24 -7.28 0.49
C VAL A 28 16.33 -6.39 1.74
N GLU A 29 16.14 -5.06 1.66
CA GLU A 29 16.16 -4.20 2.86
C GLU A 29 14.91 -4.32 3.75
N LEU A 30 13.81 -4.90 3.25
CA LEU A 30 12.61 -5.22 4.03
C LEU A 30 12.68 -6.59 4.74
N THR A 31 13.83 -7.28 4.72
CA THR A 31 13.99 -8.65 5.27
C THR A 31 13.96 -8.72 6.80
N ASP A 32 13.96 -7.60 7.51
CA ASP A 32 13.74 -7.56 8.96
C ASP A 32 12.26 -7.75 9.35
N VAL A 33 11.34 -7.82 8.36
CA VAL A 33 9.95 -8.21 8.58
C VAL A 33 9.76 -9.66 8.15
N ILE A 34 9.38 -10.51 9.11
CA ILE A 34 9.06 -11.94 8.89
C ILE A 34 8.18 -12.09 7.61
N PRO A 35 8.54 -12.95 6.65
CA PRO A 35 7.85 -13.08 5.35
C PRO A 35 6.32 -13.21 5.44
N SER A 36 5.81 -13.82 6.52
CA SER A 36 4.39 -13.95 6.79
C SER A 36 3.68 -12.61 7.03
N THR A 37 4.31 -11.68 7.74
CA THR A 37 3.74 -10.36 8.02
C THR A 37 3.61 -9.52 6.75
N LYS A 38 4.64 -9.53 5.88
CA LYS A 38 4.58 -8.85 4.58
C LYS A 38 3.45 -9.39 3.72
N TYR A 39 3.31 -10.73 3.67
CA TYR A 39 2.21 -11.37 2.97
C TYR A 39 0.83 -10.98 3.53
N MET A 40 0.66 -10.97 4.86
CA MET A 40 -0.62 -10.58 5.47
C MET A 40 -0.97 -9.11 5.22
N VAL A 41 -0.02 -8.19 5.37
CA VAL A 41 -0.24 -6.76 5.09
C VAL A 41 -0.64 -6.56 3.63
N HIS A 42 0.05 -7.23 2.70
CA HIS A 42 -0.28 -7.19 1.29
C HIS A 42 -1.69 -7.72 1.02
N LEU A 43 -2.02 -8.90 1.56
CA LEU A 43 -3.32 -9.53 1.40
C LEU A 43 -4.44 -8.65 1.95
N LEU A 44 -4.29 -8.14 3.18
CA LEU A 44 -5.27 -7.26 3.82
C LEU A 44 -5.45 -5.97 3.01
N SER A 45 -4.37 -5.34 2.55
CA SER A 45 -4.46 -4.12 1.74
C SER A 45 -5.20 -4.34 0.41
N LYS A 46 -5.05 -5.52 -0.20
CA LYS A 46 -5.77 -5.87 -1.44
C LYS A 46 -7.24 -6.18 -1.20
N LEU A 47 -7.56 -6.84 -0.09
CA LEU A 47 -8.93 -7.22 0.25
C LEU A 47 -9.77 -6.02 0.67
N THR A 48 -9.20 -5.13 1.49
CA THR A 48 -9.96 -4.02 2.09
C THR A 48 -9.83 -2.73 1.31
N LEU A 49 -8.81 -2.61 0.44
CA LEU A 49 -8.40 -1.36 -0.21
C LEU A 49 -8.15 -0.22 0.78
N VAL A 50 -7.84 -0.56 2.04
CA VAL A 50 -7.49 0.40 3.09
C VAL A 50 -6.00 0.72 3.01
N ARG A 51 -5.67 2.01 2.99
CA ARG A 51 -4.31 2.53 3.09
C ARG A 51 -4.21 3.41 4.33
N PHE A 52 -3.26 3.10 5.20
CA PHE A 52 -2.98 3.88 6.40
C PHE A 52 -1.92 4.93 6.13
N ASP A 53 -2.03 6.06 6.83
CA ASP A 53 -1.00 7.08 6.93
C ASP A 53 -0.06 6.69 8.09
N TYR A 54 1.15 6.24 7.75
CA TYR A 54 2.14 5.77 8.73
C TYR A 54 2.98 6.90 9.32
N ASP A 55 2.90 8.11 8.76
CA ASP A 55 3.61 9.29 9.25
C ASP A 55 2.75 10.09 10.26
N ALA A 56 1.49 9.68 10.46
CA ALA A 56 0.58 10.28 11.42
C ALA A 56 0.98 10.02 12.88
N ASP A 57 0.39 10.81 13.81
CA ASP A 57 0.59 10.60 15.25
C ASP A 57 0.20 9.15 15.63
N PRO A 58 1.01 8.44 16.45
CA PRO A 58 0.73 7.05 16.84
C PRO A 58 -0.64 6.82 17.52
N GLN A 59 -1.27 7.88 18.02
CA GLN A 59 -2.59 7.83 18.64
C GLN A 59 -3.72 8.06 17.64
N ILE A 60 -3.41 8.42 16.40
CA ILE A 60 -4.35 8.69 15.33
C ILE A 60 -4.25 7.58 14.28
N VAL A 61 -5.33 6.84 14.11
CA VAL A 61 -5.49 5.89 13.02
C VAL A 61 -6.12 6.65 11.86
N LYS A 62 -5.30 7.05 10.88
CA LYS A 62 -5.72 7.81 9.71
C LYS A 62 -5.42 7.07 8.43
N GLY A 63 -6.25 7.30 7.41
CA GLY A 63 -6.02 6.73 6.11
C GLY A 63 -7.14 7.00 5.12
N VAL A 64 -7.15 6.19 4.07
CA VAL A 64 -8.17 6.19 3.03
C VAL A 64 -8.63 4.78 2.74
N VAL A 65 -9.91 4.62 2.42
CA VAL A 65 -10.51 3.37 1.94
C VAL A 65 -10.96 3.57 0.50
N GLY A 66 -10.52 2.68 -0.39
CA GLY A 66 -11.04 2.61 -1.76
C GLY A 66 -12.35 1.83 -1.80
N ASN A 67 -13.36 2.37 -2.49
CA ASN A 67 -14.63 1.69 -2.78
C ASN A 67 -14.96 1.81 -4.28
N LYS A 68 -16.03 1.15 -4.74
CA LYS A 68 -16.45 1.22 -6.17
C LYS A 68 -16.77 2.65 -6.64
N THR A 69 -17.10 3.55 -5.73
CA THR A 69 -17.56 4.92 -6.01
C THR A 69 -16.47 5.99 -5.87
N GLY A 70 -15.30 5.64 -5.34
CA GLY A 70 -14.21 6.58 -5.10
C GLY A 70 -13.36 6.21 -3.88
N VAL A 71 -12.76 7.25 -3.27
CA VAL A 71 -11.86 7.12 -2.13
C VAL A 71 -12.46 7.88 -0.94
N GLN A 72 -12.62 7.21 0.20
CA GLN A 72 -13.16 7.80 1.42
C GLN A 72 -12.07 7.93 2.49
N PRO A 73 -11.74 9.15 2.96
CA PRO A 73 -10.80 9.33 4.06
C PRO A 73 -11.43 8.98 5.42
N PHE A 74 -10.60 8.56 6.38
CA PHE A 74 -10.98 8.35 7.77
C PHE A 74 -9.87 8.82 8.72
N GLU A 75 -10.26 9.22 9.92
CA GLU A 75 -9.35 9.61 11.01
C GLU A 75 -9.99 9.27 12.35
N LEU A 76 -9.30 8.47 13.17
CA LEU A 76 -9.82 7.97 14.45
C LEU A 76 -8.77 8.14 15.53
N ASN A 77 -9.17 8.65 16.69
CA ASN A 77 -8.27 8.75 17.84
C ASN A 77 -8.40 7.52 18.75
N THR A 78 -7.28 6.80 18.93
CA THR A 78 -7.16 5.60 19.78
C THR A 78 -7.43 5.85 21.27
N ARG A 79 -7.37 7.10 21.74
CA ARG A 79 -7.73 7.48 23.11
C ARG A 79 -9.23 7.66 23.31
N GLN A 80 -9.96 7.96 22.22
CA GLN A 80 -11.39 8.23 22.26
C GLN A 80 -12.23 7.00 21.93
N HIS A 81 -11.65 6.05 21.20
CA HIS A 81 -12.34 4.85 20.73
C HIS A 81 -11.68 3.58 21.22
N SER A 82 -12.50 2.59 21.57
CA SER A 82 -11.99 1.25 21.86
C SER A 82 -11.44 0.59 20.60
N ARG A 83 -10.51 -0.35 20.76
CA ARG A 83 -9.95 -1.13 19.63
C ARG A 83 -11.04 -1.83 18.83
N SER A 84 -12.02 -2.42 19.52
CA SER A 84 -13.14 -3.11 18.87
C SER A 84 -14.00 -2.14 18.06
N PHE A 85 -14.23 -0.92 18.56
CA PHE A 85 -14.95 0.10 17.80
C PHE A 85 -14.21 0.49 16.52
N ILE A 86 -12.90 0.76 16.62
CA ILE A 86 -12.06 1.12 15.47
C ILE A 86 -12.10 0.02 14.41
N VAL A 87 -11.92 -1.24 14.82
CA VAL A 87 -11.94 -2.38 13.89
C VAL A 87 -13.32 -2.53 13.25
N ASN A 88 -14.40 -2.49 14.01
CA ASN A 88 -15.77 -2.61 13.49
C ASN A 88 -16.10 -1.47 12.51
N TYR A 89 -15.66 -0.24 12.83
CA TYR A 89 -15.84 0.90 11.97
C TYR A 89 -15.09 0.72 10.65
N LEU A 90 -13.80 0.33 10.68
CA LEU A 90 -13.04 0.09 9.46
C LEU A 90 -13.68 -0.99 8.59
N TRP A 91 -14.15 -2.10 9.17
CA TRP A 91 -14.86 -3.14 8.42
C TRP A 91 -16.19 -2.67 7.84
N SER A 92 -16.87 -1.70 8.45
CA SER A 92 -18.09 -1.12 7.89
C SER A 92 -17.83 -0.23 6.65
N LEU A 93 -16.58 0.23 6.46
CA LEU A 93 -16.19 1.02 5.29
C LEU A 93 -15.78 0.16 4.10
N VAL A 94 -15.41 -1.09 4.33
CA VAL A 94 -15.01 -2.02 3.26
C VAL A 94 -16.27 -2.49 2.54
N ASP A 95 -16.29 -2.34 1.21
CA ASP A 95 -17.40 -2.82 0.39
C ASP A 95 -17.61 -4.33 0.64
N SER A 96 -18.84 -4.70 1.02
CA SER A 96 -19.22 -6.09 1.29
C SER A 96 -19.86 -6.78 0.08
N GLU A 97 -19.96 -6.08 -1.05
CA GLU A 97 -20.44 -6.64 -2.32
C GLU A 97 -19.30 -7.36 -3.04
N TRP A 98 -19.31 -8.68 -2.95
CA TRP A 98 -18.44 -9.63 -3.67
C TRP A 98 -18.92 -9.93 -5.09
#